data_AF-A0A4R8IV60-F1
#
_entry.id   AF-A0A4R8IV60-F1
#
_cell.length_a   1.000
_cell.length_b   1.000
_cell.length_c   1.000
_cell.angle_alpha   90.00
_cell.angle_beta   90.00
_cell.angle_gamma   90.00
#
_symmetry.space_group_name_H-M   'P 1'
#
loop_
_entity.id
_entity.type
_entity.pdbx_description
1 polymer ?
#
loop_
_entity_poly.entity_id
_entity_poly.type
_entity_poly.pdbx_seq_one_letter_code
_entity_poly.pdbx_strand_id
1 'polypeptide(L)' 'MQQNIGQKFALLFAIASYLAAVGCLVAAVLYEPVQTSDPIQASLIASVIFFGGCAIVLHVIARARIKGLVSLKDPENGID' A
#
# COMPACT_ATOMS: atom_id res chain seq x y z
N MET A 1 16.77 0.54 16.75
CA MET A 1 16.10 0.33 15.44
C MET A 1 15.91 1.68 14.77
N GLN A 2 16.79 2.09 13.85
CA GLN A 2 16.70 3.40 13.20
C GLN A 2 16.24 3.19 11.75
N GLN A 3 14.93 3.26 11.53
CA GLN A 3 14.38 3.25 10.18
C GLN A 3 14.71 4.58 9.52
N ASN A 4 15.37 4.55 8.35
CA ASN A 4 15.58 5.74 7.55
C ASN A 4 14.24 6.44 7.28
N ILE A 5 14.22 7.77 7.38
CA ILE A 5 13.02 8.62 7.30
C ILE A 5 12.14 8.27 6.09
N GLY A 6 12.74 8.02 4.92
CA GLY A 6 12.01 7.65 3.71
C GLY A 6 11.24 6.32 3.78
N GLN A 7 11.73 5.35 4.56
CA GLN A 7 11.05 4.05 4.73
C GLN A 7 9.83 4.17 5.65
N LYS A 8 9.90 5.07 6.63
CA LYS A 8 8.79 5.40 7.52
C LYS A 8 7.65 6.08 6.75
N PHE A 9 8.00 7.02 5.87
CA PHE A 9 7.03 7.68 4.98
C PHE A 9 6.41 6.69 3.98
N ALA A 10 7.20 5.81 3.37
CA ALA A 10 6.67 4.79 2.45
C ALA A 10 5.68 3.84 3.14
N LEU A 11 5.97 3.39 4.36
CA LEU A 11 5.05 2.56 5.15
C LEU A 11 3.78 3.32 5.53
N LEU A 12 3.92 4.57 5.99
CA LEU A 12 2.78 5.40 6.36
C LEU A 12 1.83 5.61 5.16
N PHE A 13 2.40 5.92 3.99
CA PHE A 13 1.62 6.12 2.77
C PHE A 13 1.01 4.82 2.25
N ALA A 14 1.72 3.68 2.38
CA ALA A 14 1.16 2.36 2.05
C ALA A 14 -0.10 2.06 2.88
N ILE A 15 -0.03 2.29 4.20
CA ILE A 15 -1.15 2.05 5.11
C ILE A 15 -2.32 3.01 4.80
N ALA A 16 -2.03 4.30 4.61
CA ALA A 16 -3.05 5.29 4.26
C ALA A 16 -3.75 4.95 2.94
N SER A 17 -2.99 4.54 1.92
CA SER A 17 -3.54 4.13 0.61
C SER A 17 -4.36 2.84 0.72
N TYR A 18 -3.98 1.91 1.59
CA TYR A 18 -4.74 0.69 1.84
C TYR A 18 -6.09 1.00 2.51
N LEU A 19 -6.11 1.91 3.49
CA LEU A 19 -7.34 2.37 4.14
C LEU A 19 -8.25 3.13 3.16
N ALA A 20 -7.68 3.97 2.31
CA ALA A 20 -8.43 4.66 1.26
C ALA A 20 -9.04 3.67 0.25
N ALA A 21 -8.29 2.64 -0.16
CA ALA A 21 -8.80 1.61 -1.06
C ALA A 21 -9.98 0.84 -0.44
N VAL A 22 -9.89 0.47 0.84
CA VAL A 22 -11.00 -0.16 1.57
C VAL A 22 -12.20 0.78 1.67
N GLY A 23 -11.97 2.07 1.95
CA GLY A 23 -13.04 3.08 1.99
C GLY A 23 -13.74 3.23 0.64
N CYS A 24 -12.99 3.32 -0.46
CA CYS A 24 -13.54 3.35 -1.81
C CYS A 24 -14.29 2.06 -2.16
N LEU A 25 -13.81 0.90 -1.70
CA LEU A 25 -14.46 -0.38 -1.95
C LEU A 25 -15.80 -0.48 -1.21
N VAL A 26 -15.84 -0.08 0.05
CA VAL A 26 -17.09 -0.02 0.83
C VAL A 26 -18.07 0.96 0.20
N ALA A 27 -17.60 2.14 -0.20
CA ALA A 27 -18.41 3.10 -0.94
C ALA A 27 -18.93 2.52 -2.27
N ALA A 28 -18.16 1.66 -2.95
CA ALA A 28 -18.56 1.04 -4.21
C ALA A 28 -19.70 0.04 -4.03
N VAL A 29 -19.68 -0.68 -2.92
CA VAL A 29 -20.69 -1.69 -2.60
C VAL A 29 -21.98 -1.05 -2.07
N LEU A 30 -21.88 0.06 -1.34
CA LEU A 30 -23.04 0.77 -0.80
C LEU A 30 -23.66 1.77 -1.78
N TYR A 31 -22.98 2.08 -2.89
CA TYR A 31 -23.51 2.99 -3.90
C TYR A 31 -24.44 2.24 -4.85
N GLU A 32 -25.74 2.54 -4.80
CA GLU A 32 -26.72 2.07 -5.77
C GLU A 32 -26.65 2.94 -7.04
N PRO A 33 -26.19 2.39 -8.18
CA PRO A 33 -26.16 3.14 -9.43
C PRO A 33 -27.59 3.40 -9.92
N VAL A 34 -27.84 4.64 -10.33
CA VAL A 34 -29.13 5.07 -10.90
C VAL A 34 -29.28 4.56 -12.33
N GLN A 35 -28.17 4.39 -13.05
CA GLN A 35 -28.11 3.78 -14.37
C GLN A 35 -26.86 2.89 -14.53
N THR A 36 -26.95 1.88 -15.39
CA THR A 36 -25.87 0.90 -15.66
C THR A 36 -24.56 1.53 -16.16
N SER A 37 -24.62 2.77 -16.64
CA SER A 37 -23.49 3.56 -17.13
C SER A 37 -23.24 4.80 -16.25
N ASP A 38 -23.44 4.67 -14.94
CA ASP A 38 -23.16 5.76 -14.02
C ASP A 38 -21.66 6.07 -13.94
N PRO A 39 -21.22 7.28 -14.34
CA PRO A 39 -19.81 7.65 -14.30
C PRO A 39 -19.26 7.68 -12.87
N ILE A 40 -20.13 7.88 -11.88
CA ILE A 40 -19.78 7.87 -10.46
C ILE A 40 -19.31 6.46 -10.06
N GLN A 41 -20.08 5.41 -10.36
CA GLN A 41 -19.70 4.04 -10.04
C GLN A 41 -18.40 3.64 -10.74
N ALA A 42 -18.24 3.98 -12.02
CA ALA A 42 -17.03 3.70 -12.79
C ALA A 42 -15.78 4.37 -12.18
N SER A 43 -15.87 5.66 -11.84
CA SER A 43 -14.76 6.39 -11.20
C SER A 43 -14.43 5.87 -9.81
N LEU A 44 -15.43 5.36 -9.08
CA LEU A 44 -15.24 4.80 -7.75
C LEU A 44 -14.50 3.47 -7.80
N ILE A 45 -14.86 2.57 -8.73
CA ILE A 45 -14.14 1.31 -8.98
C ILE A 45 -12.71 1.60 -9.44
N ALA A 46 -12.51 2.56 -10.34
CA ALA A 46 -11.18 2.96 -10.78
C ALA A 46 -10.31 3.45 -9.60
N SER A 47 -10.90 4.21 -8.67
CA SER A 47 -10.22 4.69 -7.46
C SER A 47 -9.79 3.54 -6.54
N VAL A 48 -10.62 2.51 -6.38
CA VAL A 48 -10.25 1.28 -5.63
C VAL A 48 -9.00 0.65 -6.24
N ILE A 49 -8.97 0.47 -7.56
CA ILE A 49 -7.83 -0.14 -8.26
C ILE A 49 -6.59 0.73 -8.13
N PHE A 50 -6.73 2.05 -8.28
CA PHE A 50 -5.62 3.00 -8.17
C PHE A 50 -5.01 2.98 -6.76
N PHE A 51 -5.83 3.15 -5.72
CA PHE A 51 -5.34 3.16 -4.34
C PHE A 51 -4.83 1.79 -3.88
N GLY A 52 -5.47 0.70 -4.32
CA GLY A 52 -5.01 -0.67 -4.07
C GLY A 52 -3.65 -0.95 -4.73
N GLY A 53 -3.51 -0.59 -6.01
CA GLY A 53 -2.25 -0.74 -6.75
C GLY A 53 -1.12 0.08 -6.14
N CYS A 54 -1.35 1.35 -5.84
CA CYS A 54 -0.39 2.21 -5.15
C CYS A 54 0.02 1.63 -3.79
N ALA A 55 -0.94 1.14 -3.00
CA ALA A 55 -0.66 0.54 -1.69
C ALA A 55 0.26 -0.69 -1.79
N ILE A 56 0.04 -1.57 -2.78
CA ILE A 56 0.89 -2.74 -3.00
C ILE A 56 2.30 -2.32 -3.38
N VAL A 57 2.45 -1.38 -4.33
CA VAL A 57 3.78 -0.89 -4.76
C VAL A 57 4.54 -0.25 -3.59
N LEU A 58 3.87 0.61 -2.82
CA LEU A 58 4.44 1.26 -1.63
C LEU A 58 4.83 0.22 -0.56
N HIS A 59 4.01 -0.81 -0.36
CA HIS A 59 4.30 -1.91 0.55
C HIS A 59 5.52 -2.72 0.11
N VAL A 60 5.67 -2.99 -1.20
CA VAL A 60 6.84 -3.66 -1.76
C VAL A 60 8.10 -2.81 -1.59
N ILE A 61 8.05 -1.51 -1.87
CA ILE A 61 9.16 -0.57 -1.67
C ILE A 61 9.58 -0.55 -0.19
N ALA A 62 8.62 -0.51 0.72
CA ALA A 62 8.86 -0.59 2.14
C ALA A 62 9.54 -1.91 2.55
N ARG A 63 9.09 -3.06 2.02
CA ARG A 63 9.67 -4.38 2.32
C ARG A 63 11.04 -4.62 1.69
N ALA A 64 11.28 -4.13 0.47
CA ALA A 64 12.54 -4.32 -0.24
C ALA A 64 13.72 -3.71 0.55
N ARG A 65 13.51 -2.53 1.15
CA ARG A 65 14.51 -1.89 2.04
C ARG A 65 14.73 -2.65 3.34
N ILE A 66 13.71 -3.32 3.89
CA ILE A 66 13.85 -4.17 5.10
C ILE A 66 14.71 -5.40 4.83
N LYS A 67 14.52 -6.08 3.69
CA LYS A 67 15.32 -7.25 3.32
C LYS A 67 16.81 -6.92 3.16
N GLY A 68 17.14 -5.78 2.55
CA GLY A 68 18.54 -5.34 2.40
C GLY A 68 19.24 -5.07 3.74
N LEU A 69 18.53 -4.54 4.73
CA LEU A 69 19.08 -4.28 6.07
C LEU A 69 19.14 -5.53 6.98
N VAL A 70 18.18 -6.46 6.84
CA VAL A 70 18.23 -7.76 7.54
C VAL A 70 19.36 -8.63 6.99
N SER A 71 19.56 -8.64 5.67
CA SER A 71 20.61 -9.43 5.02
C SER A 71 22.04 -8.94 5.33
N LEU A 72 22.22 -7.68 5.71
CA LEU A 72 23.53 -7.12 6.11
C LEU A 72 23.81 -7.23 7.61
N LYS A 73 22.83 -7.64 8.42
CA LYS A 73 22.99 -7.88 9.87
C LYS A 73 23.30 -9.35 10.20
N ASP A 74 23.72 -10.14 9.21
CA ASP A 74 24.17 -11.52 9.36
C ASP A 74 25.58 -11.77 8.74
N PRO A 75 26.63 -11.00 9.12
CA PRO A 75 27.99 -11.53 8.96
C PRO A 75 28.85 -11.54 10.23
N GLU A 76 28.28 -11.41 11.42
CA GLU A 76 29.09 -11.34 12.66
C GLU A 76 28.63 -12.30 13.76
N ASN A 77 28.68 -13.61 13.49
CA ASN A 77 29.12 -14.57 14.53
C ASN A 77 29.54 -15.92 13.93
N GLY A 78 30.85 -16.20 13.92
CA GLY A 78 31.37 -17.55 13.65
C GLY A 78 32.63 -17.63 12.81
N ILE A 79 33.69 -16.87 13.15
CA ILE A 79 35.04 -17.43 13.07
C ILE A 79 35.43 -17.72 14.51
N ASP A 80 35.40 -19.01 14.85
CA ASP A 80 36.36 -19.74 15.70
C ASP A 80 36.29 -21.22 15.28
#